data_AF-A0A8K0WW92-F1
#
_entry.id   AF-A0A8K0WW92-F1
#
_cell.length_a   1.000
_cell.length_b   1.000
_cell.length_c   1.000
_cell.angle_alpha   90.00
_cell.angle_beta   90.00
_cell.angle_gamma   90.00
#
_symmetry.space_group_name_H-M   'P 1'
#
loop_
_entity.id
_entity.type
_entity.pdbx_description
1 polymer ?
#
loop_
_entity_poly.entity_id
_entity_poly.type
_entity_poly.pdbx_seq_one_letter_code
_entity_poly.pdbx_strand_id
1 'polypeptide(L)'
;MGVLGKRKASGPSVDEQEAQEIFRRHFEAQFKPLPTAEAESQAAQDESDAEQSDDESEWGGFSEEEEEEEEEEDGDEDAQESTAVQVVDHSSSASQPTVMSKREQRAFMSSRPPDSSDTPREKPAATARASSSTLPEDAPSLLAQDLELRRLLSESHLLARKINNSPFATQGTNEPRPFAAGRIRQKANDMRVQALGSKVSILKQENVPMNLRKIMVNAATSRENKRRREARENGVILERSAGKKKTRDRRGGGPAVDRPAIGRMRGAELRISEKDIKGIEGSRDTFGRRGKR
;
A
#
# COMPACT_ATOMS: atom_id res chain seq x y z
N MET A 1 -51.94 -4.84 52.85
CA MET A 1 -50.81 -3.90 53.02
C MET A 1 -49.74 -4.24 52.00
N GLY A 2 -49.29 -3.26 51.21
CA GLY A 2 -48.25 -3.41 50.19
C GLY A 2 -48.10 -2.11 49.43
N VAL A 3 -47.26 -1.22 49.96
CA VAL A 3 -47.11 0.18 49.56
C VAL A 3 -46.31 0.28 48.26
N LEU A 4 -46.89 0.91 47.23
CA LEU A 4 -46.19 1.30 46.01
C LEU A 4 -45.14 2.37 46.32
N GLY A 5 -43.86 1.98 46.23
CA GLY A 5 -42.71 2.86 46.35
C GLY A 5 -42.65 3.89 45.22
N LYS A 6 -42.53 5.15 45.61
CA LYS A 6 -42.51 6.34 44.76
C LYS A 6 -41.25 6.36 43.87
N ARG A 7 -41.43 6.69 42.59
CA ARG A 7 -40.33 6.91 41.62
C ARG A 7 -39.48 8.11 42.04
N LYS A 8 -38.16 7.92 42.00
CA LYS A 8 -37.12 8.95 42.12
C LYS A 8 -37.32 9.99 41.00
N ALA A 9 -37.34 11.27 41.38
CA ALA A 9 -37.53 12.40 40.48
C ALA A 9 -36.42 12.47 39.40
N SER A 10 -36.84 12.85 38.19
CA SER A 10 -35.96 13.28 37.10
C SER A 10 -35.07 14.43 37.57
N GLY A 11 -33.77 14.36 37.28
CA GLY A 11 -32.84 15.46 37.56
C GLY A 11 -33.21 16.73 36.79
N PRO A 12 -32.66 17.90 37.18
CA PRO A 12 -32.91 19.15 36.47
C PRO A 12 -32.39 19.02 35.04
N SER A 13 -33.29 19.16 34.06
CA SER A 13 -32.92 19.39 32.67
C SER A 13 -32.25 20.77 32.61
N VAL A 14 -30.92 20.78 32.67
CA VAL A 14 -30.13 22.00 32.42
C VAL A 14 -30.37 22.34 30.95
N ASP A 15 -30.86 23.55 30.70
CA ASP A 15 -31.10 24.02 29.34
C ASP A 15 -29.78 24.04 28.57
N GLU A 16 -29.79 23.66 27.29
CA GLU A 16 -28.56 23.54 26.48
C GLU A 16 -27.76 24.86 26.45
N GLN A 17 -28.44 25.99 26.60
CA GLN A 17 -27.86 27.32 26.69
C GLN A 17 -27.07 27.52 28.00
N GLU A 18 -27.62 27.07 29.13
CA GLU A 18 -26.96 27.17 30.44
C GLU A 18 -25.71 26.27 30.48
N ALA A 19 -25.77 25.08 29.86
CA ALA A 19 -24.60 24.21 29.73
C ALA A 19 -23.47 24.85 28.91
N GLN A 20 -23.81 25.52 27.80
CA GLN A 20 -22.83 26.24 26.96
C GLN A 20 -22.20 27.42 27.70
N GLU A 21 -22.98 28.18 28.48
CA GLU A 21 -22.46 29.27 29.30
C GLU A 21 -21.48 28.79 30.38
N ILE A 22 -21.76 27.64 31.01
CA ILE A 22 -20.86 27.02 31.99
C ILE A 22 -19.53 26.65 31.33
N PHE A 23 -19.55 26.05 30.13
CA PHE A 23 -18.32 25.70 29.41
C PHE A 23 -17.55 26.95 28.95
N ARG A 24 -18.26 27.98 28.48
CA ARG A 24 -17.64 29.26 28.09
C ARG A 24 -16.94 29.92 29.28
N ARG A 25 -17.60 29.98 30.43
CA ARG A 25 -17.01 30.54 31.67
C ARG A 25 -15.79 29.75 32.13
N HIS A 26 -15.82 28.42 32.02
CA HIS A 26 -14.68 27.57 32.37
C HIS A 26 -13.51 27.76 31.40
N PHE A 27 -13.82 27.95 30.11
CA PHE A 27 -12.83 28.19 29.07
C PHE A 27 -12.17 29.57 29.23
N GLU A 28 -12.96 30.63 29.45
CA GLU A 28 -12.46 32.00 29.68
C GLU A 28 -11.63 32.11 30.97
N ALA A 29 -11.90 31.28 31.98
CA ALA A 29 -11.09 31.22 33.20
C ALA A 29 -9.72 30.55 32.97
N GLN A 30 -9.61 29.62 32.02
CA GLN A 30 -8.36 28.89 31.73
C GLN A 30 -7.57 29.52 30.60
N PHE A 31 -8.25 30.16 29.65
CA PHE A 31 -7.66 30.76 28.47
C PHE A 31 -8.02 32.24 28.46
N LYS A 32 -6.99 33.10 28.50
CA LYS A 32 -7.19 34.53 28.29
C LYS A 32 -7.85 34.73 26.92
N PRO A 33 -8.88 35.58 26.81
CA PRO A 33 -9.54 35.84 25.54
C PRO A 33 -8.49 36.31 24.52
N LEU A 34 -8.46 35.65 23.36
CA LEU A 34 -7.65 36.09 22.23
C LEU A 34 -8.12 37.51 21.84
N PRO A 35 -7.20 38.44 21.55
CA PRO A 35 -7.59 39.77 21.11
C PRO A 35 -8.46 39.64 19.86
N THR A 36 -9.71 40.10 19.96
CA THR A 36 -10.64 40.13 18.85
C THR A 36 -10.12 41.14 17.83
N ALA A 37 -9.57 40.65 16.72
CA ALA A 37 -9.45 41.47 15.53
C ALA A 37 -10.87 41.91 15.14
N GLU A 38 -11.09 43.22 15.06
CA GLU A 38 -12.29 43.79 14.45
C GLU A 38 -12.34 43.33 13.00
N ALA A 39 -12.99 42.19 12.75
CA ALA A 39 -13.27 41.73 11.40
C ALA A 39 -14.58 42.37 10.96
N GLU A 40 -14.44 43.40 10.11
CA GLU A 40 -15.50 43.90 9.26
C GLU A 40 -16.23 42.74 8.59
N SER A 41 -17.56 42.84 8.58
CA SER A 41 -18.44 41.87 7.95
C SER A 41 -18.22 41.83 6.44
N GLN A 42 -17.60 40.77 5.93
CA GLN A 42 -17.85 40.29 4.56
C GLN A 42 -17.95 38.77 4.56
N ALA A 43 -19.11 38.31 4.08
CA ALA A 43 -19.42 36.91 3.86
C ALA A 43 -18.59 36.33 2.70
N ALA A 44 -17.96 35.18 2.90
CA ALA A 44 -17.61 34.25 1.82
C ALA A 44 -17.39 32.84 2.39
N GLN A 45 -18.12 31.87 1.84
CA GLN A 45 -17.89 30.44 2.03
C GLN A 45 -16.66 29.98 1.22
N ASP A 46 -15.74 29.30 1.93
CA ASP A 46 -14.97 28.10 1.57
C ASP A 46 -14.84 27.70 0.08
N GLU A 47 -13.61 27.68 -0.44
CA GLU A 47 -12.85 26.44 -0.70
C GLU A 47 -11.33 26.73 -0.82
N SER A 48 -10.57 25.73 -0.35
CA SER A 48 -9.12 25.53 -0.35
C SER A 48 -8.47 25.42 -1.73
N ASP A 49 -7.26 25.95 -1.92
CA ASP A 49 -6.07 25.27 -2.48
C ASP A 49 -4.94 26.29 -2.77
N ALA A 50 -3.77 26.12 -2.12
CA ALA A 50 -2.45 26.54 -2.60
C ALA A 50 -1.39 26.18 -1.54
N GLU A 51 -0.82 24.99 -1.67
CA GLU A 51 0.42 24.59 -1.01
C GLU A 51 1.58 25.49 -1.44
N GLN A 52 2.31 26.07 -0.47
CA GLN A 52 3.55 26.79 -0.72
C GLN A 52 4.64 26.29 0.23
N SER A 53 5.53 25.50 -0.37
CA SER A 53 6.98 25.40 -0.14
C SER A 53 7.47 25.38 1.31
N ASP A 54 7.70 24.15 1.78
CA ASP A 54 8.57 23.81 2.90
C ASP A 54 10.03 24.03 2.49
N ASP A 55 10.74 24.96 3.13
CA ASP A 55 12.20 25.09 3.03
C ASP A 55 12.77 25.44 4.41
N GLU A 56 13.01 24.40 5.19
CA GLU A 56 13.68 24.42 6.49
C GLU A 56 15.18 24.72 6.31
N SER A 57 15.53 26.01 6.20
CA SER A 57 16.93 26.45 6.18
C SER A 57 17.55 26.39 7.58
N GLU A 58 18.22 25.26 7.77
CA GLU A 58 19.18 24.86 8.79
C GLU A 58 20.12 25.99 9.24
N TRP A 59 20.13 26.19 10.55
CA TRP A 59 20.88 27.17 11.33
C TRP A 59 22.40 26.96 11.19
N GLY A 60 23.04 27.75 10.33
CA GLY A 60 24.49 27.76 10.12
C GLY A 60 25.18 28.87 10.93
N GLY A 61 25.89 28.50 11.99
CA GLY A 61 26.79 29.39 12.73
C GLY A 61 28.09 28.68 13.07
N PHE A 62 29.17 29.04 12.37
CA PHE A 62 30.55 28.66 12.72
C PHE A 62 31.45 29.89 12.65
N SER A 63 32.01 30.26 13.80
CA SER A 63 33.40 30.63 14.09
C SER A 63 33.45 30.86 15.61
N GLU A 64 34.48 30.55 16.38
CA GLU A 64 35.92 30.69 16.15
C GLU A 64 36.67 29.87 17.21
N GLU A 65 37.90 29.49 16.87
CA GLU A 65 38.83 28.64 17.63
C GLU A 65 39.80 29.50 18.47
N GLU A 66 40.51 28.81 19.37
CA GLU A 66 41.79 29.17 20.02
C GLU A 66 41.80 29.80 21.42
N GLU A 67 42.30 28.98 22.36
CA GLU A 67 42.96 29.32 23.62
C GLU A 67 44.27 30.08 23.32
N GLU A 68 44.70 30.96 24.22
CA GLU A 68 46.10 30.99 24.65
C GLU A 68 46.30 31.78 25.96
N GLU A 69 47.27 31.30 26.72
CA GLU A 69 47.67 31.67 28.09
C GLU A 69 48.57 32.92 28.13
N GLU A 70 48.82 33.35 29.37
CA GLU A 70 49.74 34.40 29.81
C GLU A 70 51.19 34.18 29.35
N GLU A 71 51.94 35.26 29.08
CA GLU A 71 53.33 35.45 29.55
C GLU A 71 53.82 36.90 29.35
N GLU A 72 54.66 37.35 30.28
CA GLU A 72 55.26 38.69 30.41
C GLU A 72 56.51 38.88 29.51
N GLU A 73 57.04 40.12 29.53
CA GLU A 73 58.47 40.50 29.47
C GLU A 73 58.87 41.49 28.33
N ASP A 74 59.19 42.71 28.80
CA ASP A 74 60.23 43.69 28.42
C ASP A 74 60.54 44.11 26.98
N GLY A 75 60.83 45.42 26.84
CA GLY A 75 61.81 45.91 25.88
C GLY A 75 61.44 47.23 25.21
N ASP A 76 62.09 48.31 25.65
CA ASP A 76 62.03 49.66 25.11
C ASP A 76 62.52 49.80 23.64
N GLU A 77 62.27 51.01 23.11
CA GLU A 77 63.10 51.80 22.19
C GLU A 77 62.54 52.10 20.79
N ASP A 78 62.43 53.41 20.57
CA ASP A 78 62.18 54.15 19.35
C ASP A 78 63.07 53.72 18.17
N ALA A 79 62.54 53.76 16.95
CA ALA A 79 63.16 54.52 15.84
C ALA A 79 62.42 54.35 14.51
N GLN A 80 62.40 55.46 13.80
CA GLN A 80 61.78 55.71 12.51
C GLN A 80 62.54 55.07 11.33
N GLU A 81 61.81 54.95 10.20
CA GLU A 81 62.29 55.12 8.82
C GLU A 81 63.24 54.06 8.22
N SER A 82 62.71 53.26 7.30
CA SER A 82 62.85 53.47 5.84
C SER A 82 62.76 52.13 5.09
N THR A 83 61.92 52.12 4.06
CA THR A 83 61.41 50.95 3.37
C THR A 83 62.41 50.36 2.38
N ALA A 84 62.99 49.19 2.68
CA ALA A 84 63.67 48.36 1.69
C ALA A 84 62.66 47.39 1.04
N VAL A 85 62.46 47.50 -0.27
CA VAL A 85 61.49 46.68 -1.01
C VAL A 85 62.06 45.28 -1.23
N GLN A 86 61.43 44.25 -0.66
CA GLN A 86 61.70 42.84 -0.97
C GLN A 86 60.76 42.40 -2.10
N VAL A 87 61.31 42.14 -3.29
CA VAL A 87 60.53 41.63 -4.43
C VAL A 87 60.58 40.10 -4.40
N VAL A 88 59.45 39.47 -4.07
CA VAL A 88 59.25 38.03 -4.22
C VAL A 88 58.40 37.80 -5.47
N ASP A 89 58.99 37.15 -6.48
CA ASP A 89 58.32 36.85 -7.74
C ASP A 89 57.70 35.44 -7.69
N HIS A 90 56.39 35.36 -7.82
CA HIS A 90 55.61 34.13 -7.94
C HIS A 90 54.89 34.04 -9.30
N SER A 91 55.45 34.67 -10.35
CA SER A 91 54.95 34.47 -11.72
C SER A 91 55.09 33.03 -12.22
N SER A 92 55.77 32.16 -11.48
CA SER A 92 55.68 30.72 -11.65
C SER A 92 54.32 30.21 -11.20
N SER A 93 53.55 29.67 -12.15
CA SER A 93 52.16 29.21 -11.99
C SER A 93 51.90 28.60 -10.62
N ALA A 94 51.08 29.30 -9.81
CA ALA A 94 50.62 28.82 -8.52
C ALA A 94 49.97 27.44 -8.69
N SER A 95 50.73 26.38 -8.38
CA SER A 95 50.21 25.03 -8.27
C SER A 95 49.18 25.05 -7.15
N GLN A 96 47.91 24.98 -7.51
CA GLN A 96 46.82 24.80 -6.54
C GLN A 96 47.18 23.61 -5.64
N PRO A 97 47.10 23.74 -4.30
CA PRO A 97 47.35 22.61 -3.43
C PRO A 97 46.36 21.51 -3.79
N THR A 98 46.88 20.34 -4.17
CA THR A 98 46.05 19.19 -4.51
C THR A 98 45.32 18.74 -3.26
N VAL A 99 44.04 19.12 -3.12
CA VAL A 99 43.20 18.64 -2.03
C VAL A 99 42.98 17.15 -2.26
N MET A 100 43.56 16.32 -1.38
CA MET A 100 43.49 14.86 -1.48
C MET A 100 42.02 14.40 -1.44
N SER A 101 41.67 13.39 -2.23
CA SER A 101 40.30 12.87 -2.24
C SER A 101 39.91 12.29 -0.86
N LYS A 102 38.62 12.26 -0.50
CA LYS A 102 38.14 11.68 0.78
C LYS A 102 38.66 10.25 1.04
N ARG A 103 39.00 9.50 -0.02
CA ARG A 103 39.61 8.17 0.09
C ARG A 103 41.08 8.24 0.49
N GLU A 104 41.84 9.15 -0.13
CA GLU A 104 43.26 9.37 0.17
C GLU A 104 43.45 9.96 1.57
N GLN A 105 42.63 10.93 1.96
CA GLN A 105 42.69 11.52 3.30
C GLN A 105 42.38 10.47 4.39
N ARG A 106 41.44 9.55 4.15
CA ARG A 106 41.18 8.42 5.06
C ARG A 106 42.33 7.42 5.10
N ALA A 107 42.95 7.11 3.96
CA ALA A 107 44.09 6.20 3.95
C ALA A 107 45.28 6.80 4.71
N PHE A 108 45.53 8.11 4.54
CA PHE A 108 46.65 8.80 5.15
C PHE A 108 46.42 9.14 6.64
N MET A 109 45.21 9.55 7.02
CA MET A 109 44.90 9.95 8.41
C MET A 109 44.35 8.82 9.27
N SER A 110 44.13 7.63 8.73
CA SER A 110 43.78 6.47 9.56
C SER A 110 45.03 5.85 10.19
N SER A 111 44.88 5.29 11.38
CA SER A 111 45.98 4.64 12.15
C SER A 111 46.60 3.41 11.48
N ARG A 112 46.17 3.05 10.27
CA ARG A 112 46.71 1.92 9.50
C ARG A 112 47.67 2.45 8.44
N PRO A 113 48.95 2.05 8.45
CA PRO A 113 49.90 2.51 7.44
C PRO A 113 49.48 2.04 6.04
N PRO A 114 49.63 2.88 5.00
CA PRO A 114 49.33 2.47 3.63
C PRO A 114 50.24 1.32 3.19
N ASP A 115 49.64 0.22 2.74
CA ASP A 115 50.37 -0.99 2.34
C ASP A 115 50.94 -0.82 0.91
N SER A 116 52.22 -1.14 0.71
CA SER A 116 52.96 -0.86 -0.53
C SER A 116 52.61 -1.80 -1.70
N SER A 117 51.69 -2.75 -1.47
CA SER A 117 51.18 -3.68 -2.49
C SER A 117 49.80 -3.30 -3.05
N ASP A 118 49.15 -2.26 -2.49
CA ASP A 118 47.82 -1.83 -2.93
C ASP A 118 47.91 -0.89 -4.14
N THR A 119 47.99 -1.48 -5.33
CA THR A 119 47.59 -0.78 -6.57
C THR A 119 46.11 -0.36 -6.47
N PRO A 120 45.70 0.82 -6.98
CA PRO A 120 44.32 1.28 -6.87
C PRO A 120 43.41 0.39 -7.72
N ARG A 121 42.95 -0.70 -7.11
CA ARG A 121 41.91 -1.56 -7.67
C ARG A 121 40.65 -0.73 -7.68
N GLU A 122 40.27 -0.25 -8.86
CA GLU A 122 38.92 0.21 -9.12
C GLU A 122 37.98 -0.89 -8.64
N LYS A 123 37.29 -0.65 -7.52
CA LYS A 123 36.17 -1.50 -7.13
C LYS A 123 35.17 -1.36 -8.27
N PRO A 124 34.76 -2.44 -8.97
CA PRO A 124 33.64 -2.32 -9.88
C PRO A 124 32.50 -1.79 -9.04
N ALA A 125 31.98 -0.62 -9.43
CA ALA A 125 30.82 -0.03 -8.81
C ALA A 125 29.78 -1.14 -8.67
N ALA A 126 29.36 -1.41 -7.43
CA ALA A 126 28.11 -2.08 -7.21
C ALA A 126 27.11 -1.35 -8.09
N THR A 127 26.49 -2.07 -9.02
CA THR A 127 25.36 -1.57 -9.79
C THR A 127 24.25 -1.27 -8.78
N ALA A 128 24.30 -0.08 -8.18
CA ALA A 128 23.11 0.60 -7.76
C ALA A 128 22.27 0.66 -9.03
N ARG A 129 21.28 -0.22 -9.13
CA ARG A 129 20.21 -0.06 -10.09
C ARG A 129 19.55 1.26 -9.74
N ALA A 130 20.07 2.35 -10.29
CA ALA A 130 19.26 3.52 -10.53
C ALA A 130 18.09 3.01 -11.39
N SER A 131 16.92 2.89 -10.76
CA SER A 131 15.66 2.61 -11.44
C SER A 131 15.26 3.85 -12.22
N SER A 132 16.02 4.19 -13.26
CA SER A 132 15.64 5.18 -14.26
C SER A 132 14.94 4.46 -15.42
N SER A 133 13.79 3.85 -15.15
CA SER A 133 12.87 3.51 -16.24
C SER A 133 12.09 4.76 -16.62
N THR A 134 12.55 5.43 -17.66
CA THR A 134 11.94 6.60 -18.32
C THR A 134 10.72 6.25 -19.18
N LEU A 135 9.93 5.27 -18.74
CA LEU A 135 8.67 4.85 -19.36
C LEU A 135 7.61 4.85 -18.26
N PRO A 136 6.34 5.18 -18.56
CA PRO A 136 5.30 5.12 -17.55
C PRO A 136 5.28 3.70 -17.01
N GLU A 137 5.61 3.55 -15.73
CA GLU A 137 5.48 2.28 -15.04
C GLU A 137 4.06 1.77 -15.29
N ASP A 138 3.93 0.61 -15.93
CA ASP A 138 2.63 0.02 -16.24
C ASP A 138 1.76 0.00 -14.97
N ALA A 139 0.46 0.30 -15.08
CA ALA A 139 -0.48 0.26 -13.96
C ALA A 139 -0.32 -0.98 -13.03
N PRO A 140 -0.09 -2.21 -13.53
CA PRO A 140 0.22 -3.36 -12.67
C PRO A 140 1.55 -3.26 -11.90
N SER A 141 2.61 -2.66 -12.47
CA SER A 141 3.89 -2.51 -11.76
C SER A 141 3.80 -1.46 -10.67
N LEU A 142 3.11 -0.34 -10.90
CA LEU A 142 2.87 0.68 -9.87
C LEU A 142 2.04 0.11 -8.72
N LEU A 143 0.97 -0.64 -9.01
CA LEU A 143 0.15 -1.32 -7.98
C LEU A 143 0.96 -2.37 -7.20
N ALA A 144 1.95 -3.02 -7.83
CA ALA A 144 2.82 -3.97 -7.14
C ALA A 144 3.78 -3.28 -6.16
N GLN A 145 4.25 -2.08 -6.49
CA GLN A 145 5.14 -1.28 -5.63
C GLN A 145 4.36 -0.58 -4.50
N ASP A 146 3.18 -0.04 -4.79
CA ASP A 146 2.39 0.73 -3.84
C ASP A 146 1.43 -0.15 -3.01
N LEU A 147 1.83 -0.41 -1.76
CA LEU A 147 1.04 -1.18 -0.80
C LEU A 147 -0.19 -0.44 -0.32
N GLU A 148 -0.15 0.89 -0.25
CA GLU A 148 -1.24 1.71 0.25
C GLU A 148 -2.35 1.81 -0.77
N LEU A 149 -2.01 2.07 -2.04
CA LEU A 149 -2.98 2.04 -3.14
C LEU A 149 -3.64 0.66 -3.27
N ARG A 150 -2.87 -0.43 -3.13
CA ARG A 150 -3.43 -1.79 -3.14
C ARG A 150 -4.44 -2.01 -2.01
N ARG A 151 -4.14 -1.52 -0.80
CA ARG A 151 -5.05 -1.58 0.36
C ARG A 151 -6.28 -0.73 0.12
N LEU A 152 -6.12 0.50 -0.37
CA LEU A 152 -7.22 1.42 -0.65
C LEU A 152 -8.20 0.83 -1.69
N LEU A 153 -7.68 0.34 -2.81
CA LEU A 153 -8.52 -0.24 -3.88
C LEU A 153 -9.27 -1.49 -3.40
N SER A 154 -8.61 -2.38 -2.66
CA SER A 154 -9.23 -3.61 -2.15
C SER A 154 -10.22 -3.36 -1.00
N GLU A 155 -9.97 -2.38 -0.14
CA GLU A 155 -10.80 -2.04 1.03
C GLU A 155 -11.88 -0.99 0.72
N SER A 156 -11.84 -0.38 -0.47
CA SER A 156 -12.77 0.66 -0.95
C SER A 156 -14.24 0.32 -0.71
N HIS A 157 -14.67 -0.93 -0.87
CA HIS A 157 -16.06 -1.34 -0.66
C HIS A 157 -16.49 -1.31 0.82
N LEU A 158 -15.55 -1.56 1.74
CA LEU A 158 -15.79 -1.45 3.18
C LEU A 158 -15.86 0.02 3.61
N LEU A 159 -14.99 0.85 3.02
CA LEU A 159 -14.88 2.28 3.32
C LEU A 159 -16.00 3.09 2.66
N ALA A 160 -16.34 2.81 1.40
CA ALA A 160 -17.40 3.49 0.65
C ALA A 160 -18.76 3.34 1.33
N ARG A 161 -19.02 2.20 1.98
CA ARG A 161 -20.24 2.02 2.77
C ARG A 161 -20.34 2.96 3.98
N LYS A 162 -19.22 3.49 4.46
CA LYS A 162 -19.12 4.40 5.61
C LYS A 162 -18.97 5.86 5.16
N ILE A 163 -18.11 6.11 4.17
CA ILE A 163 -17.77 7.45 3.66
C ILE A 163 -18.92 7.98 2.82
N ASN A 164 -19.44 7.16 1.91
CA ASN A 164 -20.61 7.51 1.14
C ASN A 164 -21.80 7.16 2.02
N ASN A 165 -22.32 8.14 2.75
CA ASN A 165 -23.73 8.20 3.14
C ASN A 165 -24.58 8.14 1.86
N SER A 166 -24.53 7.00 1.17
CA SER A 166 -25.35 6.77 0.00
C SER A 166 -26.77 6.95 0.47
N PRO A 167 -27.57 7.83 -0.16
CA PRO A 167 -28.97 7.98 0.19
C PRO A 167 -29.76 6.67 0.00
N PHE A 168 -29.14 5.66 -0.63
CA PHE A 168 -29.68 4.32 -0.86
C PHE A 168 -28.98 3.23 -0.01
N ALA A 169 -27.98 3.55 0.81
CA ALA A 169 -27.49 2.63 1.82
C ALA A 169 -28.63 2.40 2.82
N THR A 170 -29.25 1.21 2.73
CA THR A 170 -30.36 0.75 3.56
C THR A 170 -30.25 1.28 4.99
N GLN A 171 -31.26 2.05 5.40
CA GLN A 171 -31.44 2.84 6.62
C GLN A 171 -31.27 2.09 7.98
N GLY A 172 -30.64 0.92 8.03
CA GLY A 172 -30.47 0.13 9.27
C GLY A 172 -29.18 0.38 10.05
N THR A 173 -28.28 1.26 9.57
CA THR A 173 -26.94 1.46 10.17
C THR A 173 -26.46 2.92 10.20
N ASN A 174 -27.36 3.89 10.05
CA ASN A 174 -26.99 5.32 10.07
C ASN A 174 -26.78 5.87 11.49
N GLU A 175 -27.13 5.11 12.52
CA GLU A 175 -26.74 5.45 13.88
C GLU A 175 -25.24 5.16 14.09
N PRO A 176 -24.47 6.09 14.68
CA PRO A 176 -23.07 5.85 15.03
C PRO A 176 -23.00 4.73 16.07
N ARG A 177 -22.94 3.48 15.60
CA ARG A 177 -22.80 2.34 16.49
C ARG A 177 -21.44 2.47 17.18
N PRO A 178 -21.37 2.30 18.52
CA PRO A 178 -20.08 2.30 19.19
C PRO A 178 -19.18 1.24 18.55
N PHE A 179 -17.91 1.59 18.38
CA PHE A 179 -16.89 0.75 17.74
C PHE A 179 -17.16 0.39 16.27
N ALA A 180 -17.98 1.14 15.53
CA ALA A 180 -18.16 0.94 14.08
C ALA A 180 -16.82 0.97 13.32
N ALA A 181 -15.96 1.95 13.63
CA ALA A 181 -14.61 2.04 13.07
C ALA A 181 -13.76 0.79 13.41
N GLY A 182 -13.85 0.28 14.65
CA GLY A 182 -13.17 -0.93 15.08
C GLY A 182 -13.61 -2.18 14.30
N ARG A 183 -14.91 -2.33 14.04
CA ARG A 183 -15.44 -3.45 13.23
C ARG A 183 -14.98 -3.38 11.78
N ILE A 184 -14.88 -2.17 11.21
CA ILE A 184 -14.35 -1.97 9.86
C ILE A 184 -12.86 -2.33 9.83
N ARG A 185 -12.09 -1.86 10.81
CA ARG A 185 -10.68 -2.22 10.97
C ARG A 185 -10.47 -3.74 11.06
N GLN A 186 -11.31 -4.46 11.80
CA GLN A 186 -11.24 -5.93 11.88
C GLN A 186 -11.44 -6.58 10.51
N LYS A 187 -12.41 -6.11 9.72
CA LYS A 187 -12.65 -6.61 8.34
C LYS A 187 -11.50 -6.26 7.40
N ALA A 188 -10.98 -5.05 7.47
CA ALA A 188 -9.82 -4.63 6.69
C ALA A 188 -8.59 -5.50 7.02
N ASN A 189 -8.34 -5.76 8.31
CA ASN A 189 -7.25 -6.64 8.73
C ASN A 189 -7.43 -8.09 8.24
N ASP A 190 -8.65 -8.65 8.31
CA ASP A 190 -8.93 -9.98 7.75
C ASP A 190 -8.68 -10.03 6.23
N MET A 191 -9.03 -8.99 5.49
CA MET A 191 -8.74 -8.86 4.05
C MET A 191 -7.24 -8.75 3.77
N ARG A 192 -6.49 -7.99 4.59
CA ARG A 192 -5.02 -7.88 4.48
C ARG A 192 -4.34 -9.23 4.70
N VAL A 193 -4.79 -10.00 5.69
CA VAL A 193 -4.26 -11.34 5.98
C VAL A 193 -4.56 -12.32 4.84
N GLN A 194 -5.74 -12.23 4.22
CA GLN A 194 -6.06 -12.99 3.00
C GLN A 194 -5.18 -12.60 1.81
N ALA A 195 -4.92 -11.31 1.62
CA ALA A 195 -4.04 -10.82 0.55
C ALA A 195 -2.58 -11.29 0.72
N LEU A 196 -2.13 -11.50 1.97
CA LEU A 196 -0.82 -12.11 2.26
C LEU A 196 -0.77 -13.62 1.98
N GLY A 197 -1.92 -14.29 1.79
CA GLY A 197 -2.00 -15.69 1.38
C GLY A 197 -2.84 -16.59 2.28
N SER A 198 -3.58 -16.05 3.27
CA SER A 198 -4.50 -16.90 4.03
C SER A 198 -5.64 -17.40 3.14
N LYS A 199 -5.88 -18.71 3.17
CA LYS A 199 -6.94 -19.36 2.36
C LYS A 199 -8.33 -19.20 2.98
N VAL A 200 -8.38 -18.88 4.27
CA VAL A 200 -9.60 -18.79 5.07
C VAL A 200 -9.69 -17.41 5.71
N SER A 201 -10.91 -16.90 5.77
CA SER A 201 -11.27 -15.67 6.49
C SER A 201 -11.53 -16.00 7.95
N ILE A 202 -10.99 -15.20 8.87
CA ILE A 202 -11.20 -15.33 10.31
C ILE A 202 -12.64 -14.95 10.68
N LEU A 203 -13.25 -14.04 9.92
CA LEU A 203 -14.59 -13.52 10.18
C LEU A 203 -15.71 -14.38 9.58
N LYS A 204 -15.37 -15.38 8.77
CA LYS A 204 -16.35 -16.27 8.15
C LYS A 204 -16.83 -17.32 9.15
N GLN A 205 -18.13 -17.38 9.37
CA GLN A 205 -18.74 -18.44 10.19
C GLN A 205 -18.60 -19.81 9.49
N GLU A 206 -17.86 -20.73 10.10
CA GLU A 206 -17.65 -22.08 9.58
C GLU A 206 -18.86 -22.99 9.80
N ASN A 207 -19.38 -23.00 11.04
CA ASN A 207 -20.50 -23.84 11.41
C ASN A 207 -21.85 -23.14 11.16
N VAL A 208 -22.33 -23.26 9.92
CA VAL A 208 -23.69 -22.88 9.53
C VAL A 208 -24.44 -24.14 9.05
N PRO A 209 -25.64 -24.46 9.58
CA PRO A 209 -26.45 -25.58 9.12
C PRO A 209 -26.64 -25.57 7.60
N MET A 210 -26.66 -26.75 6.97
CA MET A 210 -26.66 -26.88 5.51
C MET A 210 -27.83 -26.13 4.85
N ASN A 211 -29.02 -26.19 5.45
CA ASN A 211 -30.22 -25.53 4.91
C ASN A 211 -30.07 -24.00 4.91
N LEU A 212 -29.62 -23.41 6.04
CA LEU A 212 -29.37 -21.97 6.14
C LEU A 212 -28.26 -21.53 5.18
N ARG A 213 -27.17 -22.30 5.10
CA ARG A 213 -26.06 -22.01 4.19
C ARG A 213 -26.53 -21.97 2.73
N LYS A 214 -27.33 -22.95 2.31
CA LYS A 214 -27.94 -23.00 0.97
C LYS A 214 -28.84 -21.78 0.72
N ILE A 215 -29.69 -21.43 1.69
CA ILE A 215 -30.59 -20.27 1.58
C ILE A 215 -29.79 -18.97 1.44
N MET A 216 -28.74 -18.76 2.24
CA MET A 216 -27.91 -17.56 2.17
C MET A 216 -27.20 -17.42 0.82
N VAL A 217 -26.65 -18.51 0.29
CA VAL A 217 -25.99 -18.52 -1.02
C VAL A 217 -27.01 -18.28 -2.14
N ASN A 218 -28.20 -18.91 -2.08
CA ASN A 218 -29.27 -18.70 -3.04
C ASN A 218 -29.82 -17.25 -3.00
N ALA A 219 -29.95 -16.68 -1.81
CA ALA A 219 -30.37 -15.29 -1.63
C ALA A 219 -29.32 -14.32 -2.19
N ALA A 220 -28.03 -14.54 -1.91
CA ALA A 220 -26.95 -13.72 -2.45
C ALA A 220 -26.88 -13.79 -3.98
N THR A 221 -26.97 -15.01 -4.55
CA THR A 221 -26.95 -15.21 -6.00
C THR A 221 -28.18 -14.65 -6.69
N SER A 222 -29.37 -14.77 -6.10
CA SER A 222 -30.60 -14.20 -6.68
C SER A 222 -30.58 -12.67 -6.67
N ARG A 223 -30.12 -12.03 -5.59
CA ARG A 223 -29.94 -10.56 -5.54
C ARG A 223 -28.95 -10.08 -6.61
N GLU A 224 -27.82 -10.77 -6.74
CA GLU A 224 -26.81 -10.42 -7.73
C GLU A 224 -27.30 -10.66 -9.17
N ASN A 225 -28.06 -11.73 -9.41
CA ASN A 225 -28.66 -11.99 -10.72
C ASN A 225 -29.70 -10.93 -11.09
N LYS A 226 -30.52 -10.48 -10.12
CA LYS A 226 -31.45 -9.37 -10.32
C LYS A 226 -30.71 -8.07 -10.66
N ARG A 227 -29.69 -7.69 -9.87
CA ARG A 227 -28.83 -6.53 -10.14
C ARG A 227 -28.23 -6.57 -11.55
N ARG A 228 -27.71 -7.73 -11.99
CA ARG A 228 -27.15 -7.87 -13.34
C ARG A 228 -28.22 -7.82 -14.43
N ARG A 229 -29.39 -8.38 -14.19
CA ARG A 229 -30.51 -8.34 -15.14
C ARG A 229 -31.01 -6.90 -15.31
N GLU A 230 -31.29 -6.22 -14.21
CA GLU A 230 -31.72 -4.82 -14.19
C GLU A 230 -30.66 -3.91 -14.83
N ALA A 231 -29.37 -4.13 -14.54
CA ALA A 231 -28.30 -3.38 -15.19
C ALA A 231 -28.22 -3.62 -16.71
N ARG A 232 -28.44 -4.85 -17.18
CA ARG A 232 -28.51 -5.15 -18.62
C ARG A 232 -29.71 -4.50 -19.29
N GLU A 233 -30.86 -4.56 -18.63
CA GLU A 233 -32.11 -3.96 -19.11
C GLU A 233 -32.02 -2.42 -19.15
N ASN A 234 -31.34 -1.82 -18.17
CA ASN A 234 -31.14 -0.37 -18.08
C ASN A 234 -29.85 0.15 -18.76
N GLY A 235 -29.07 -0.72 -19.40
CA GLY A 235 -27.81 -0.34 -20.07
C GLY A 235 -26.65 0.07 -19.14
N VAL A 236 -26.71 -0.25 -17.85
CA VAL A 236 -25.64 0.02 -16.87
C VAL A 236 -24.55 -1.06 -16.96
N ILE A 237 -23.30 -0.64 -17.16
CA ILE A 237 -22.15 -1.56 -17.23
C ILE A 237 -21.71 -1.92 -15.80
N LEU A 238 -21.70 -3.21 -15.49
CA LEU A 238 -21.19 -3.75 -14.22
C LEU A 238 -19.82 -4.41 -14.40
N GLU A 239 -19.13 -4.60 -13.28
CA GLU A 239 -17.88 -5.37 -13.22
C GLU A 239 -18.06 -6.79 -13.79
N ARG A 240 -17.06 -7.22 -14.56
CA ARG A 240 -17.00 -8.58 -15.10
C ARG A 240 -16.52 -9.50 -13.99
N SER A 241 -17.38 -10.39 -13.50
CA SER A 241 -16.92 -11.43 -12.59
C SER A 241 -15.99 -12.39 -13.33
N ALA A 242 -14.86 -12.71 -12.72
CA ALA A 242 -14.01 -13.79 -13.22
C ALA A 242 -14.88 -15.05 -13.31
N GLY A 243 -15.03 -15.59 -14.52
CA GLY A 243 -15.92 -16.71 -14.77
C GLY A 243 -15.59 -17.86 -13.81
N LYS A 244 -16.57 -18.32 -13.03
CA LYS A 244 -16.40 -19.52 -12.22
C LYS A 244 -15.93 -20.61 -13.17
N LYS A 245 -14.69 -21.09 -13.00
CA LYS A 245 -14.18 -22.21 -13.76
C LYS A 245 -15.20 -23.33 -13.58
N LYS A 246 -15.99 -23.61 -14.62
CA LYS A 246 -16.90 -24.75 -14.62
C LYS A 246 -15.97 -25.92 -14.37
N THR A 247 -16.03 -26.48 -13.17
CA THR A 247 -15.47 -27.80 -12.91
C THR A 247 -16.25 -28.69 -13.86
N ARG A 248 -15.68 -28.94 -15.04
CA ARG A 248 -16.22 -29.84 -16.04
C ARG A 248 -16.51 -31.10 -15.26
N ASP A 249 -17.80 -31.42 -15.16
CA ASP A 249 -18.26 -32.53 -14.37
C ASP A 249 -17.55 -33.77 -14.94
N ARG A 250 -16.50 -34.23 -14.26
CA ARG A 250 -15.69 -35.37 -14.72
C ARG A 250 -16.51 -36.67 -14.67
N ARG A 251 -17.77 -36.59 -14.21
CA ARG A 251 -18.70 -37.69 -14.02
C ARG A 251 -19.56 -38.01 -15.24
N GLY A 252 -19.56 -37.19 -16.30
CA GLY A 252 -20.44 -37.37 -17.46
C GLY A 252 -19.75 -37.66 -18.79
N GLY A 253 -18.45 -37.94 -18.78
CA GLY A 253 -17.65 -38.10 -19.99
C GLY A 253 -16.76 -39.34 -19.96
N GLY A 254 -17.26 -40.44 -19.42
CA GLY A 254 -16.68 -41.75 -19.72
C GLY A 254 -16.65 -41.98 -21.24
N PRO A 255 -15.86 -42.95 -21.74
CA PRO A 255 -15.99 -43.34 -23.14
C PRO A 255 -17.47 -43.66 -23.39
N ALA A 256 -18.11 -42.95 -24.32
CA ALA A 256 -19.50 -43.22 -24.65
C ALA A 256 -19.64 -44.71 -24.98
N VAL A 257 -20.64 -45.35 -24.39
CA VAL A 257 -20.81 -46.82 -24.41
C VAL A 257 -20.87 -47.34 -25.86
N ASP A 258 -21.36 -46.52 -26.78
CA ASP A 258 -21.51 -46.83 -28.20
C ASP A 258 -20.25 -46.54 -29.05
N ARG A 259 -19.10 -46.21 -28.44
CA ARG A 259 -17.87 -46.00 -29.22
C ARG A 259 -17.27 -47.34 -29.62
N PRO A 260 -16.96 -47.55 -30.92
CA PRO A 260 -16.29 -48.76 -31.35
C PRO A 260 -14.93 -48.88 -30.67
N ALA A 261 -14.54 -50.13 -30.37
CA ALA A 261 -13.29 -50.45 -29.69
C ALA A 261 -12.05 -50.27 -30.59
N ILE A 262 -12.25 -50.11 -31.90
CA ILE A 262 -11.20 -49.96 -32.91
C ILE A 262 -11.15 -48.50 -33.37
N GLY A 263 -9.95 -47.93 -33.47
CA GLY A 263 -9.75 -46.60 -34.01
C GLY A 263 -10.31 -45.46 -33.15
N ARG A 264 -10.32 -44.24 -33.71
CA ARG A 264 -10.81 -43.02 -33.05
C ARG A 264 -11.96 -42.44 -33.87
N MET A 265 -13.17 -42.43 -33.30
CA MET A 265 -14.30 -41.71 -33.91
C MET A 265 -14.14 -40.19 -33.73
N ARG A 266 -14.31 -39.45 -34.82
CA ARG A 266 -14.48 -37.98 -34.84
C ARG A 266 -15.75 -37.65 -35.63
N GLY A 267 -16.81 -37.23 -34.95
CA GLY A 267 -18.12 -37.05 -35.60
C GLY A 267 -18.62 -38.38 -36.15
N ALA A 268 -18.83 -38.44 -37.47
CA ALA A 268 -19.22 -39.66 -38.20
C ALA A 268 -18.03 -40.42 -38.85
N GLU A 269 -16.81 -39.89 -38.77
CA GLU A 269 -15.62 -40.53 -39.34
C GLU A 269 -14.98 -41.51 -38.34
N LEU A 270 -14.76 -42.75 -38.78
CA LEU A 270 -13.96 -43.73 -38.05
C LEU A 270 -12.52 -43.75 -38.60
N ARG A 271 -11.57 -43.25 -37.80
CA ARG A 271 -10.14 -43.26 -38.17
C ARG A 271 -9.47 -44.48 -37.57
N ILE A 272 -9.07 -45.42 -38.42
CA ILE A 272 -8.42 -46.68 -38.05
C ILE A 272 -6.92 -46.55 -38.33
N SER A 273 -6.07 -47.00 -37.40
CA SER A 273 -4.62 -47.00 -37.62
C SER A 273 -4.18 -48.25 -38.40
N GLU A 274 -3.08 -48.16 -39.16
CA GLU A 274 -2.53 -49.34 -39.85
C GLU A 274 -2.21 -50.50 -38.89
N LYS A 275 -1.88 -50.19 -37.63
CA LYS A 275 -1.67 -51.20 -36.58
C LYS A 275 -2.97 -51.93 -36.23
N ASP A 276 -4.08 -51.21 -36.16
CA ASP A 276 -5.40 -51.82 -35.90
C ASP A 276 -5.84 -52.67 -37.10
N ILE A 277 -5.59 -52.20 -38.32
CA ILE A 277 -5.83 -52.96 -39.57
C ILE A 277 -5.02 -54.26 -39.53
N LYS A 278 -3.70 -54.18 -39.34
CA LYS A 278 -2.81 -55.35 -39.24
C LYS A 278 -3.14 -56.26 -38.05
N GLY A 279 -3.66 -55.72 -36.94
CA GLY A 279 -4.10 -56.49 -35.78
C GLY A 279 -5.40 -57.26 -36.00
N ILE A 280 -6.25 -56.81 -36.93
CA ILE A 280 -7.46 -57.51 -37.36
C ILE A 280 -7.15 -58.50 -38.48
N GLU A 281 -6.23 -58.15 -39.38
CA GLU A 281 -5.80 -58.98 -40.51
C GLU A 281 -4.80 -60.09 -40.09
N GLY A 282 -4.07 -59.90 -38.99
CA GLY A 282 -3.04 -60.82 -38.51
C GLY A 282 -3.59 -62.06 -37.79
N SER A 283 -3.48 -63.21 -38.44
CA SER A 283 -3.73 -64.57 -37.92
C SER A 283 -5.18 -64.88 -37.55
N ARG A 284 -6.02 -65.02 -38.59
CA ARG A 284 -7.02 -66.09 -38.60
C ARG A 284 -6.50 -67.17 -39.54
N ASP A 285 -6.08 -68.31 -38.99
CA ASP A 285 -6.13 -69.53 -39.78
C ASP A 285 -7.57 -69.70 -40.29
N THR A 286 -7.75 -70.33 -41.45
CA THR A 286 -9.04 -70.59 -42.11
C THR A 286 -10.10 -71.29 -41.22
N PHE A 287 -9.73 -71.68 -40.00
CA PHE A 287 -10.56 -72.28 -38.95
C PHE A 287 -10.78 -71.40 -37.69
N GLY A 288 -10.44 -70.10 -37.73
CA GLY A 288 -10.83 -69.14 -36.69
C GLY A 288 -10.22 -69.33 -35.31
N ARG A 289 -9.15 -70.14 -35.16
CA ARG A 289 -8.48 -70.33 -33.87
C ARG A 289 -7.43 -69.25 -33.65
N ARG A 290 -7.52 -68.55 -32.51
CA ARG A 290 -6.51 -67.57 -32.08
C ARG A 290 -5.19 -68.31 -31.82
N GLY A 291 -4.15 -67.96 -32.59
CA GLY A 291 -2.79 -68.39 -32.34
C GLY A 291 -2.35 -67.92 -30.95
N LYS A 292 -2.09 -68.89 -30.07
CA LYS A 292 -1.63 -68.66 -28.70
C LYS A 292 -0.17 -68.21 -28.76
N ARG A 293 0.12 -67.02 -28.24
CA ARG A 293 1.43 -66.66 -27.72
C ARG A 293 1.34 -66.67 -26.20
#